data_AF-A0A7J9SGC9-F1
#
_entry.id   AF-A0A7J9SGC9-F1
#
_cell.length_a   1.000
_cell.length_b   1.000
_cell.length_c   1.000
_cell.angle_alpha   90.00
_cell.angle_beta   90.00
_cell.angle_gamma   90.00
#
_symmetry.space_group_name_H-M   'P 1'
#
loop_
_entity.id
_entity.type
_entity.pdbx_description
1 polymer ?
#
loop_
_entity_poly.entity_id
_entity_poly.type
_entity_poly.pdbx_seq_one_letter_code
_entity_poly.pdbx_strand_id
1 'polypeptide(L)'
;MGKKLYSDEELLNRLQGFASELGRPPSQNEMNESGPHTAKTYADRFGSWNEALKTADLETGTNEPNGRPATPEADLLADLKSVAEIAGGAPSERTYRDHGKYSVKTYCKRFGGWNSALRAAGLEPNVELNLSEEALISALQEFAEELGRPPTTDEMDQDGPHTTGPYKRAFGNWNQALRRAGLEVYYTRNVSEDTLLSELKRLSEELGHIPRKEEMRDQGKWSGSVYQKQFGSWNEALRAAGFEPNTRWRIPREDLLTELRELAEELGHPPTTSEMLEHGKFTTQPYQRVFGTWRTALQAADPDYLENYRQSNTGTVPFGSNWPEIREEIITRDNESCLRCGMGREAHREKFGRDLPVHHRVPRRRFYNDPDRSVDDADVPSNLLTLCIPCHRRIERMPVQPVVE
;
A
#
# COMPACT_ATOMS: atom_id res chain seq x y z
N MET A 1 -21.72 -7.93 -38.85
CA MET A 1 -20.40 -7.30 -39.10
C MET A 1 -20.53 -5.81 -38.87
N GLY A 2 -20.01 -5.29 -37.75
CA GLY A 2 -20.01 -3.85 -37.48
C GLY A 2 -19.13 -3.11 -38.50
N LYS A 3 -19.63 -2.00 -39.06
CA LYS A 3 -18.85 -1.15 -39.97
C LYS A 3 -17.63 -0.61 -39.22
N LYS A 4 -16.43 -0.84 -39.77
CA LYS A 4 -15.19 -0.26 -39.24
C LYS A 4 -15.21 1.25 -39.51
N LEU A 5 -14.87 2.04 -38.49
CA LEU A 5 -14.91 3.51 -38.54
C LEU A 5 -13.83 4.13 -39.44
N TYR A 6 -12.72 3.42 -39.68
CA TYR A 6 -11.58 3.88 -40.48
C TYR A 6 -10.99 2.75 -41.34
N SER A 7 -10.46 3.11 -42.50
CA SER A 7 -9.70 2.23 -43.39
C SER A 7 -8.27 2.00 -42.87
N ASP A 8 -7.63 0.92 -43.33
CA ASP A 8 -6.23 0.63 -42.97
C ASP A 8 -5.28 1.70 -43.56
N GLU A 9 -5.61 2.24 -44.73
CA GLU A 9 -4.84 3.30 -45.41
C GLU A 9 -4.86 4.63 -44.64
N GLU A 10 -6.03 5.04 -44.11
CA GLU A 10 -6.14 6.26 -43.30
C GLU A 10 -5.30 6.20 -42.02
N LEU A 11 -5.27 5.03 -41.36
CA LEU A 11 -4.46 4.82 -40.17
C LEU A 11 -2.96 4.89 -40.51
N LEU A 12 -2.50 4.18 -41.53
CA LEU A 12 -1.09 4.16 -41.91
C LEU A 12 -0.59 5.55 -42.35
N ASN A 13 -1.37 6.28 -43.17
CA ASN A 13 -1.04 7.64 -43.59
C ASN A 13 -0.92 8.60 -42.40
N ARG A 14 -1.80 8.49 -41.40
CA ARG A 14 -1.70 9.30 -40.19
C ARG A 14 -0.44 8.96 -39.38
N LEU A 15 -0.12 7.67 -39.24
CA LEU A 15 1.07 7.22 -38.51
C LEU A 15 2.36 7.72 -39.19
N GLN A 16 2.44 7.67 -40.51
CA GLN A 16 3.56 8.20 -41.30
C GLN A 16 3.66 9.74 -41.21
N GLY A 17 2.52 10.44 -41.30
CA GLY A 17 2.48 11.90 -41.14
C GLY A 17 2.99 12.34 -39.78
N PHE A 18 2.54 11.68 -38.71
CA PHE A 18 2.98 11.98 -37.36
C PHE A 18 4.46 11.63 -37.13
N ALA A 19 4.96 10.54 -37.71
CA ALA A 19 6.38 10.22 -37.67
C ALA A 19 7.23 11.28 -38.39
N SER A 20 6.73 11.82 -39.50
CA SER A 20 7.40 12.89 -40.26
C SER A 20 7.46 14.20 -39.47
N GLU A 21 6.38 14.54 -38.75
CA GLU A 21 6.34 15.71 -37.85
C GLU A 21 7.36 15.61 -36.71
N LEU A 22 7.53 14.40 -36.14
CA LEU A 22 8.50 14.15 -35.08
C LEU A 22 9.94 13.96 -35.60
N GLY A 23 10.13 13.77 -36.90
CA GLY A 23 11.40 13.34 -37.50
C GLY A 23 11.84 11.94 -37.06
N ARG A 24 10.95 11.16 -36.44
CA ARG A 24 11.18 9.80 -35.95
C ARG A 24 9.86 9.05 -35.74
N PRO A 25 9.87 7.72 -35.67
CA PRO A 25 8.67 6.96 -35.30
C PRO A 25 8.11 7.40 -33.92
N PRO A 26 6.78 7.58 -33.79
CA PRO A 26 6.16 7.95 -32.53
C PRO A 26 6.18 6.78 -31.54
N SER A 27 6.23 7.10 -30.24
CA SER A 27 5.95 6.12 -29.18
C SER A 27 4.45 5.90 -29.00
N GLN A 28 4.07 4.84 -28.28
CA GLN A 28 2.65 4.57 -27.97
C GLN A 28 2.00 5.73 -27.19
N ASN A 29 2.73 6.35 -26.26
CA ASN A 29 2.22 7.48 -25.48
C ASN A 29 2.04 8.73 -26.34
N GLU A 30 3.05 9.07 -27.16
CA GLU A 30 2.94 10.19 -28.11
C GLU A 30 1.78 9.98 -29.09
N MET A 31 1.57 8.75 -29.56
CA MET A 31 0.43 8.43 -30.42
C MET A 31 -0.91 8.62 -29.69
N ASN A 32 -1.02 8.13 -28.44
CA ASN A 32 -2.22 8.30 -27.61
C ASN A 32 -2.55 9.77 -27.33
N GLU A 33 -1.53 10.62 -27.19
CA GLU A 33 -1.67 12.06 -26.95
C GLU A 33 -1.94 12.87 -28.23
N SER A 34 -1.57 12.35 -29.41
CA SER A 34 -1.63 13.06 -30.69
C SER A 34 -3.04 13.24 -31.29
N GLY A 35 -4.08 12.59 -30.74
CA GLY A 35 -5.46 12.73 -31.25
C GLY A 35 -6.25 11.42 -31.33
N PRO A 36 -7.20 11.28 -32.27
CA PRO A 36 -8.36 10.40 -32.12
C PRO A 36 -8.07 8.90 -32.24
N HIS A 37 -6.84 8.50 -32.54
CA HIS A 37 -6.45 7.11 -32.72
C HIS A 37 -5.36 6.77 -31.72
N THR A 38 -5.72 5.97 -30.72
CA THR A 38 -4.75 5.48 -29.73
C THR A 38 -3.85 4.42 -30.35
N ALA A 39 -2.67 4.21 -29.79
CA ALA A 39 -1.77 3.11 -30.17
C ALA A 39 -2.48 1.74 -30.13
N LYS A 40 -3.48 1.59 -29.24
CA LYS A 40 -4.34 0.42 -29.18
C LYS A 40 -5.16 0.20 -30.46
N THR A 41 -5.67 1.27 -31.07
CA THR A 41 -6.40 1.17 -32.36
C THR A 41 -5.52 0.56 -33.45
N TYR A 42 -4.24 0.93 -33.51
CA TYR A 42 -3.27 0.35 -34.46
C TYR A 42 -2.92 -1.09 -34.09
N ALA A 43 -2.68 -1.39 -32.82
CA ALA A 43 -2.39 -2.74 -32.36
C ALA A 43 -3.55 -3.71 -32.64
N ASP A 44 -4.79 -3.29 -32.36
CA ASP A 44 -5.99 -4.10 -32.60
C ASP A 44 -6.24 -4.31 -34.11
N ARG A 45 -5.79 -3.37 -34.97
CA ARG A 45 -6.00 -3.43 -36.42
C ARG A 45 -4.92 -4.21 -37.18
N PHE A 46 -3.66 -4.07 -36.78
CA PHE A 46 -2.48 -4.63 -37.45
C PHE A 46 -1.80 -5.75 -36.64
N GLY A 47 -2.40 -6.17 -35.52
CA GLY A 47 -1.94 -7.26 -34.65
C GLY A 47 -0.99 -6.81 -33.53
N SER A 48 -0.13 -5.82 -33.78
CA SER A 48 0.66 -5.15 -32.74
C SER A 48 1.07 -3.75 -33.16
N TRP A 49 1.50 -2.92 -32.19
CA TRP A 49 2.07 -1.60 -32.47
C TRP A 49 3.28 -1.67 -33.42
N ASN A 50 4.15 -2.66 -33.23
CA ASN A 50 5.32 -2.84 -34.07
C ASN A 50 4.95 -3.30 -35.48
N GLU A 51 3.94 -4.17 -35.63
CA GLU A 51 3.44 -4.53 -36.95
C GLU A 51 2.77 -3.35 -37.65
N ALA A 52 2.10 -2.45 -36.92
CA ALA A 52 1.57 -1.21 -37.47
C ALA A 52 2.69 -0.29 -37.98
N LEU A 53 3.75 -0.08 -37.20
CA LEU A 53 4.94 0.69 -37.61
C LEU A 53 5.62 0.07 -38.84
N LYS A 54 5.79 -1.26 -38.85
CA LYS A 54 6.38 -1.99 -39.98
C LYS A 54 5.54 -1.87 -41.24
N THR A 55 4.23 -1.98 -41.11
CA THR A 55 3.28 -1.84 -42.23
C THR A 55 3.28 -0.40 -42.76
N ALA A 56 3.58 0.58 -41.91
CA ALA A 56 3.76 1.98 -42.27
C ALA A 56 5.17 2.31 -42.80
N ASP A 57 6.02 1.32 -43.05
CA ASP A 57 7.42 1.49 -43.47
C ASP A 57 8.25 2.38 -42.52
N LEU A 58 7.93 2.30 -41.22
CA LEU A 58 8.65 3.00 -40.16
C LEU A 58 9.55 2.01 -39.40
N GLU A 59 10.70 2.50 -38.92
CA GLU A 59 11.56 1.71 -38.06
C GLU A 59 10.81 1.23 -36.81
N THR A 60 10.81 -0.08 -36.58
CA THR A 60 10.17 -0.68 -35.41
C THR A 60 11.14 -0.68 -34.23
N GLY A 61 10.67 -0.29 -33.05
CA GLY A 61 11.39 -0.61 -31.83
C GLY A 61 11.28 -2.11 -31.58
N THR A 62 12.40 -2.82 -31.47
CA THR A 62 12.35 -4.25 -31.13
C THR A 62 11.69 -4.42 -29.75
N ASN A 63 10.94 -5.51 -29.55
CA ASN A 63 10.38 -5.89 -28.24
C ASN A 63 11.45 -6.37 -27.23
N GLU A 64 12.72 -6.01 -27.44
CA GLU A 64 13.76 -6.22 -26.45
C GLU A 64 13.78 -5.05 -25.45
N PRO A 65 14.22 -5.26 -24.20
CA PRO A 65 14.24 -4.21 -23.17
C PRO A 65 15.08 -2.96 -23.53
N ASN A 66 15.81 -2.98 -24.64
CA ASN A 66 16.67 -1.91 -25.16
C ASN A 66 16.39 -1.61 -26.66
N GLY A 67 15.16 -1.77 -27.15
CA GLY A 67 14.80 -1.55 -28.56
C GLY A 67 14.74 -0.09 -29.04
N ARG A 68 15.24 0.88 -28.27
CA ARG A 68 15.58 2.22 -28.78
C ARG A 68 17.09 2.27 -29.01
N PRO A 69 17.61 2.94 -30.06
CA PRO A 69 19.01 3.34 -30.04
C PRO A 69 19.25 4.06 -28.72
N ALA A 70 20.24 3.58 -27.96
CA ALA A 70 20.53 4.13 -26.65
C ALA A 70 20.76 5.64 -26.81
N THR A 71 20.09 6.45 -25.97
CA THR A 71 20.33 7.91 -25.96
C THR A 71 21.84 8.15 -25.95
N PRO A 72 22.38 8.91 -26.93
CA PRO A 72 23.79 9.24 -26.97
C PRO A 72 24.25 9.78 -25.62
N GLU A 73 25.44 9.37 -25.16
CA GLU A 73 25.98 9.86 -23.89
C GLU A 73 26.10 11.38 -23.90
N ALA A 74 26.41 11.97 -25.06
CA ALA A 74 26.44 13.42 -25.25
C ALA A 74 25.11 14.12 -24.89
N ASP A 75 23.97 13.55 -25.29
CA ASP A 75 22.65 14.13 -25.02
C ASP A 75 22.29 14.01 -23.54
N LEU A 76 22.64 12.88 -22.92
CA LEU A 76 22.47 12.68 -21.48
C LEU A 76 23.31 13.70 -20.68
N LEU A 77 24.57 13.91 -21.07
CA LEU A 77 25.45 14.86 -20.40
C LEU A 77 25.01 16.31 -20.62
N ALA A 78 24.51 16.66 -21.81
CA ALA A 78 23.99 17.99 -22.10
C ALA A 78 22.74 18.31 -21.27
N ASP A 79 21.81 17.36 -21.16
CA ASP A 79 20.61 17.53 -20.33
C ASP A 79 20.96 17.64 -18.84
N LEU A 80 21.90 16.82 -18.36
CA LEU A 80 22.38 16.88 -16.96
C LEU A 80 23.03 18.23 -16.64
N LYS A 81 23.81 18.80 -17.57
CA LYS A 81 24.39 20.15 -17.43
C LYS A 81 23.31 21.24 -17.42
N SER A 82 22.31 21.14 -18.31
CA SER A 82 21.20 22.09 -18.34
C SER A 82 20.41 22.11 -17.02
N VAL A 83 20.16 20.94 -16.43
CA VAL A 83 19.53 20.87 -15.11
C VAL A 83 20.45 21.38 -13.99
N ALA A 84 21.76 21.21 -14.12
CA ALA A 84 22.73 21.76 -13.18
C ALA A 84 22.73 23.29 -13.17
N GLU A 85 22.58 23.93 -14.33
CA GLU A 85 22.41 25.39 -14.45
C GLU A 85 21.14 25.86 -13.73
N ILE A 86 20.02 25.13 -13.87
CA ILE A 86 18.76 25.42 -13.16
C ILE A 86 18.94 25.29 -11.64
N ALA A 87 19.65 24.26 -11.20
CA ALA A 87 19.88 23.97 -9.78
C ALA A 87 20.96 24.86 -9.14
N GLY A 88 21.73 25.62 -9.92
CA GLY A 88 22.87 26.41 -9.44
C GLY A 88 24.07 25.57 -8.99
N GLY A 89 24.18 24.32 -9.45
CA GLY A 89 25.18 23.35 -9.01
C GLY A 89 24.84 21.93 -9.46
N ALA A 90 25.58 20.93 -8.99
CA ALA A 90 25.26 19.55 -9.33
C ALA A 90 23.84 19.20 -8.85
N PRO A 91 22.96 18.63 -9.70
CA PRO A 91 21.60 18.32 -9.29
C PRO A 91 21.55 17.03 -8.49
N SER A 92 20.70 17.01 -7.44
CA SER A 92 20.34 15.75 -6.76
C SER A 92 19.50 14.87 -7.69
N GLU A 93 19.43 13.56 -7.43
CA GLU A 93 18.53 12.67 -8.20
C GLU A 93 17.06 13.14 -8.15
N ARG A 94 16.66 13.79 -7.06
CA ARG A 94 15.33 14.36 -6.89
C ARG A 94 15.15 15.59 -7.76
N THR A 95 16.07 16.55 -7.66
CA THR A 95 16.09 17.77 -8.47
C THR A 95 16.10 17.44 -9.96
N TYR A 96 16.91 16.45 -10.36
CA TYR A 96 16.96 16.02 -11.75
C TYR A 96 15.68 15.31 -12.20
N ARG A 97 14.98 14.59 -11.32
CA ARG A 97 13.68 14.00 -11.66
C ARG A 97 12.62 15.06 -11.96
N ASP A 98 12.69 16.19 -11.28
CA ASP A 98 11.71 17.27 -11.40
C ASP A 98 11.97 18.17 -12.63
N HIS A 99 13.21 18.21 -13.14
CA HIS A 99 13.62 19.13 -14.21
C HIS A 99 14.26 18.46 -15.44
N GLY A 100 14.66 17.19 -15.34
CA GLY A 100 15.39 16.46 -16.36
C GLY A 100 14.48 15.75 -17.37
N LYS A 101 15.00 15.55 -18.58
CA LYS A 101 14.24 14.91 -19.68
C LYS A 101 14.33 13.39 -19.62
N TYR A 102 15.34 12.84 -18.97
CA TYR A 102 15.60 11.41 -18.93
C TYR A 102 15.42 10.82 -17.52
N SER A 103 15.29 9.51 -17.42
CA SER A 103 15.25 8.84 -16.12
C SER A 103 16.63 8.78 -15.48
N VAL A 104 16.72 9.02 -14.16
CA VAL A 104 17.92 8.74 -13.35
C VAL A 104 18.45 7.32 -13.58
N LYS A 105 17.57 6.34 -13.80
CA LYS A 105 17.96 4.95 -14.11
C LYS A 105 18.76 4.84 -15.41
N THR A 106 18.49 5.69 -16.40
CA THR A 106 19.24 5.75 -17.67
C THR A 106 20.69 6.15 -17.38
N TYR A 107 20.91 7.16 -16.53
CA TYR A 107 22.25 7.57 -16.11
C TYR A 107 22.97 6.49 -15.31
N CYS A 108 22.29 5.86 -14.35
CA CYS A 108 22.88 4.78 -13.55
C CYS A 108 23.33 3.59 -14.41
N LYS A 109 22.53 3.20 -15.40
CA LYS A 109 22.90 2.12 -16.34
C LYS A 109 24.04 2.53 -17.28
N ARG A 110 24.06 3.76 -17.77
CA ARG A 110 25.00 4.23 -18.80
C ARG A 110 26.37 4.59 -18.23
N PHE A 111 26.41 5.23 -17.07
CA PHE A 111 27.65 5.75 -16.48
C PHE A 111 28.10 4.96 -15.24
N GLY A 112 27.40 3.87 -14.89
CA GLY A 112 27.71 3.06 -13.70
C GLY A 112 27.31 3.71 -12.38
N GLY A 113 26.43 4.72 -12.41
CA GLY A 113 25.89 5.40 -11.24
C GLY A 113 25.65 6.90 -11.45
N TRP A 114 24.83 7.51 -10.60
CA TRP A 114 24.49 8.94 -10.67
C TRP A 114 25.72 9.85 -10.50
N ASN A 115 26.56 9.58 -9.51
CA ASN A 115 27.77 10.38 -9.28
C ASN A 115 28.81 10.23 -10.39
N SER A 116 28.85 9.08 -11.06
CA SER A 116 29.69 8.88 -12.24
C SER A 116 29.17 9.68 -13.43
N ALA A 117 27.86 9.81 -13.58
CA ALA A 117 27.26 10.71 -14.56
C ALA A 117 27.54 12.18 -14.27
N LEU A 118 27.48 12.62 -13.01
CA LEU A 118 27.88 13.98 -12.60
C LEU A 118 29.34 14.25 -12.95
N ARG A 119 30.26 13.33 -12.63
CA ARG A 119 31.68 13.44 -13.02
C ARG A 119 31.88 13.49 -14.52
N ALA A 120 31.20 12.63 -15.28
CA ALA A 120 31.24 12.64 -16.74
C ALA A 120 30.70 13.96 -17.33
N ALA A 121 29.80 14.64 -16.62
CA ALA A 121 29.30 15.97 -16.95
C ALA A 121 30.21 17.12 -16.45
N GLY A 122 31.32 16.82 -15.77
CA GLY A 122 32.21 17.84 -15.18
C GLY A 122 31.61 18.55 -13.97
N LEU A 123 30.66 17.91 -13.29
CA LEU A 123 30.00 18.43 -12.09
C LEU A 123 30.57 17.73 -10.84
N GLU A 124 30.81 18.50 -9.79
CA GLU A 124 31.20 17.96 -8.48
C GLU A 124 30.04 17.20 -7.83
N PRO A 125 30.19 15.92 -7.45
CA PRO A 125 29.10 15.14 -6.86
C PRO A 125 28.57 15.74 -5.54
N ASN A 126 27.24 15.76 -5.38
CA ASN A 126 26.55 16.33 -4.19
C ASN A 126 26.82 15.62 -2.87
N VAL A 127 27.45 14.44 -2.89
CA VAL A 127 27.84 13.71 -1.69
C VAL A 127 29.23 13.15 -1.96
N GLU A 128 30.24 13.62 -1.20
CA GLU A 128 31.55 12.98 -1.12
C GLU A 128 31.37 11.56 -0.58
N LEU A 129 31.17 10.59 -1.47
CA LEU A 129 31.08 9.17 -1.10
C LEU A 129 32.28 8.35 -1.56
N ASN A 130 33.46 8.96 -1.49
CA ASN A 130 34.74 8.24 -1.45
C ASN A 130 35.60 8.76 -0.28
N LEU A 131 35.02 8.92 0.92
CA LEU A 131 35.85 8.93 2.12
C LEU A 131 36.62 7.61 2.14
N SER A 132 37.94 7.69 2.25
CA SER A 132 38.77 6.49 2.31
C SER A 132 38.43 5.70 3.59
N GLU A 133 38.77 4.41 3.61
CA GLU A 133 38.59 3.61 4.81
C GLU A 133 39.32 4.26 6.01
N GLU A 134 40.48 4.85 5.77
CA GLU A 134 41.28 5.56 6.78
C GLU A 134 40.55 6.80 7.29
N ALA A 135 39.98 7.63 6.41
CA ALA A 135 39.24 8.83 6.81
C ALA A 135 38.01 8.48 7.67
N LEU A 136 37.29 7.42 7.29
CA LEU A 136 36.18 6.91 8.10
C LEU A 136 36.68 6.38 9.45
N ILE A 137 37.77 5.61 9.48
CA ILE A 137 38.33 5.10 10.73
C ILE A 137 38.73 6.25 11.67
N SER A 138 39.43 7.27 11.18
CA SER A 138 39.84 8.42 11.98
C SER A 138 38.64 9.20 12.52
N ALA A 139 37.65 9.51 11.67
CA ALA A 139 36.43 10.20 12.10
C ALA A 139 35.65 9.42 13.17
N LEU A 140 35.62 8.09 13.06
CA LEU A 140 34.97 7.22 14.04
C LEU A 140 35.74 7.16 15.37
N GLN A 141 37.08 7.19 15.33
CA GLN A 141 37.93 7.22 16.52
C GLN A 141 37.79 8.53 17.28
N GLU A 142 37.88 9.67 16.58
CA GLU A 142 37.75 11.00 17.17
C GLU A 142 36.38 11.18 17.85
N PHE A 143 35.30 10.74 17.18
CA PHE A 143 33.97 10.82 17.76
C PHE A 143 33.79 9.87 18.96
N ALA A 144 34.45 8.71 18.95
CA ALA A 144 34.45 7.82 20.11
C ALA A 144 35.25 8.39 21.30
N GLU A 145 36.34 9.12 21.04
CA GLU A 145 37.10 9.83 22.06
C GLU A 145 36.29 10.95 22.70
N GLU A 146 35.53 11.71 21.90
CA GLU A 146 34.63 12.76 22.39
C GLU A 146 33.56 12.19 23.34
N LEU A 147 32.97 11.05 22.99
CA LEU A 147 31.97 10.38 23.82
C LEU A 147 32.57 9.60 25.00
N GLY A 148 33.90 9.39 25.01
CA GLY A 148 34.59 8.51 25.95
C GLY A 148 34.20 7.03 25.81
N ARG A 149 33.51 6.65 24.72
CA ARG A 149 33.05 5.29 24.42
C ARG A 149 32.73 5.13 22.93
N PRO A 150 32.65 3.88 22.42
CA PRO A 150 32.20 3.64 21.05
C PRO A 150 30.78 4.21 20.78
N PRO A 151 30.57 4.96 19.69
CA PRO A 151 29.26 5.51 19.34
C PRO A 151 28.28 4.43 18.88
N THR A 152 27.00 4.63 19.22
CA THR A 152 25.89 3.88 18.61
C THR A 152 25.63 4.35 17.17
N THR A 153 24.81 3.61 16.43
CA THR A 153 24.42 4.03 15.06
C THR A 153 23.64 5.34 15.08
N ASP A 154 22.79 5.53 16.07
CA ASP A 154 21.86 6.66 16.12
C ASP A 154 22.61 7.93 16.55
N GLU A 155 23.54 7.82 17.50
CA GLU A 155 24.46 8.91 17.85
C GLU A 155 25.34 9.33 16.67
N MET A 156 25.85 8.37 15.89
CA MET A 156 26.62 8.71 14.69
C MET A 156 25.75 9.33 13.58
N ASP A 157 24.49 8.88 13.43
CA ASP A 157 23.56 9.44 12.44
C ASP A 157 23.03 10.83 12.84
N GLN A 158 22.94 11.14 14.14
CA GLN A 158 22.46 12.42 14.65
C GLN A 158 23.57 13.46 14.79
N ASP A 159 24.66 13.09 15.46
CA ASP A 159 25.68 14.04 15.94
C ASP A 159 27.08 13.72 15.41
N GLY A 160 27.22 12.61 14.68
CA GLY A 160 28.50 12.15 14.16
C GLY A 160 29.00 12.94 12.94
N PRO A 161 30.32 12.92 12.69
CA PRO A 161 30.93 13.60 11.55
C PRO A 161 30.40 13.09 10.20
N HIS A 162 29.97 11.83 10.15
CA HIS A 162 29.37 11.20 8.98
C HIS A 162 28.27 10.23 9.41
N THR A 163 27.18 10.15 8.64
CA THR A 163 26.14 9.14 8.87
C THR A 163 26.70 7.71 8.79
N THR A 164 25.98 6.74 9.35
CA THR A 164 26.35 5.31 9.39
C THR A 164 26.39 4.64 8.01
N GLY A 165 25.75 5.25 7.00
CA GLY A 165 25.69 4.75 5.62
C GLY A 165 27.06 4.54 4.96
N PRO A 166 27.94 5.55 4.91
CA PRO A 166 29.35 5.43 4.51
C PRO A 166 30.10 4.24 5.16
N TYR A 167 30.05 4.11 6.48
CA TYR A 167 30.73 3.05 7.22
C TYR A 167 30.21 1.65 6.88
N LYS A 168 28.89 1.50 6.77
CA LYS A 168 28.25 0.22 6.38
C LYS A 168 28.65 -0.19 4.96
N ARG A 169 28.84 0.76 4.03
CA ARG A 169 29.28 0.47 2.66
C ARG A 169 30.76 0.10 2.59
N ALA A 170 31.63 0.82 3.30
CA ALA A 170 33.07 0.56 3.30
C ALA A 170 33.44 -0.75 4.02
N PHE A 171 32.87 -0.99 5.20
CA PHE A 171 33.27 -2.10 6.07
C PHE A 171 32.23 -3.24 6.14
N GLY A 172 31.16 -3.16 5.33
CA GLY A 172 30.07 -4.13 5.27
C GLY A 172 29.04 -4.00 6.40
N ASN A 173 29.46 -3.72 7.65
CA ASN A 173 28.55 -3.38 8.74
C ASN A 173 29.22 -2.52 9.83
N TRP A 174 28.40 -1.86 10.66
CA TRP A 174 28.84 -0.96 11.73
C TRP A 174 29.83 -1.62 12.71
N ASN A 175 29.57 -2.86 13.10
CA ASN A 175 30.44 -3.58 14.02
C ASN A 175 31.80 -3.93 13.41
N GLN A 176 31.90 -4.07 12.09
CA GLN A 176 33.18 -4.18 11.40
C GLN A 176 33.91 -2.84 11.34
N ALA A 177 33.18 -1.73 11.13
CA ALA A 177 33.75 -0.39 11.19
C ALA A 177 34.37 -0.09 12.56
N LEU A 178 33.63 -0.33 13.66
CA LEU A 178 34.14 -0.20 15.03
C LEU A 178 35.40 -1.06 15.27
N ARG A 179 35.39 -2.32 14.80
CA ARG A 179 36.54 -3.24 14.87
C ARG A 179 37.77 -2.70 14.14
N ARG A 180 37.58 -2.17 12.94
CA ARG A 180 38.65 -1.60 12.10
C ARG A 180 39.21 -0.31 12.72
N ALA A 181 38.37 0.43 13.43
CA ALA A 181 38.75 1.58 14.24
C ALA A 181 39.39 1.22 15.60
N GLY A 182 39.57 -0.07 15.92
CA GLY A 182 40.14 -0.49 17.20
C GLY A 182 39.23 -0.22 18.41
N LEU A 183 37.95 0.10 18.17
CA LEU A 183 36.97 0.37 19.21
C LEU A 183 36.35 -0.95 19.71
N GLU A 184 36.02 -0.99 21.00
CA GLU A 184 35.35 -2.15 21.58
C GLU A 184 34.02 -2.41 20.86
N VAL A 185 33.88 -3.60 20.30
CA VAL A 185 32.62 -4.06 19.71
C VAL A 185 31.86 -4.84 20.77
N TYR A 186 30.69 -4.35 21.16
CA TYR A 186 29.77 -5.10 22.02
C TYR A 186 29.16 -6.27 21.23
N TYR A 187 29.87 -7.41 21.19
CA TYR A 187 29.36 -8.60 20.54
C TYR A 187 28.24 -9.26 21.36
N THR A 188 27.12 -9.51 20.70
CA THR A 188 25.97 -10.28 21.19
C THR A 188 26.27 -11.76 21.48
N ARG A 189 27.53 -12.23 21.38
CA ARG A 189 27.88 -13.66 21.55
C ARG A 189 28.31 -14.03 22.96
N ASN A 190 28.70 -13.07 23.81
CA ASN A 190 29.15 -13.32 25.19
C ASN A 190 28.53 -12.31 26.18
N VAL A 191 27.35 -11.77 25.89
CA VAL A 191 26.63 -10.97 26.88
C VAL A 191 25.93 -11.94 27.84
N SER A 192 26.25 -11.85 29.13
CA SER A 192 25.57 -12.67 30.13
C SER A 192 24.11 -12.26 30.23
N GLU A 193 23.26 -13.19 30.66
CA GLU A 193 21.86 -12.89 30.98
C GLU A 193 21.78 -11.72 31.96
N ASP A 194 22.58 -11.72 33.03
CA ASP A 194 22.65 -10.63 34.01
C ASP A 194 22.94 -9.27 33.36
N THR A 195 23.88 -9.21 32.41
CA THR A 195 24.23 -7.96 31.73
C THR A 195 23.06 -7.41 30.91
N LEU A 196 22.34 -8.31 30.21
CA LEU A 196 21.13 -7.94 29.48
C LEU A 196 20.04 -7.43 30.43
N LEU A 197 19.80 -8.14 31.53
CA LEU A 197 18.78 -7.78 32.52
C LEU A 197 19.08 -6.44 33.21
N SER A 198 20.35 -6.18 33.57
CA SER A 198 20.77 -4.90 34.15
C SER A 198 20.53 -3.75 33.19
N GLU A 199 20.82 -3.92 31.90
CA GLU A 199 20.58 -2.86 30.92
C GLU A 199 19.09 -2.62 30.68
N LEU A 200 18.28 -3.68 30.64
CA LEU A 200 16.83 -3.57 30.50
C LEU A 200 16.21 -2.84 31.70
N LYS A 201 16.72 -3.09 32.92
CA LYS A 201 16.32 -2.36 34.13
C LYS A 201 16.76 -0.91 34.10
N ARG A 202 18.01 -0.65 33.74
CA ARG A 202 18.56 0.71 33.61
C ARG A 202 17.72 1.57 32.66
N LEU A 203 17.38 1.06 31.47
CA LEU A 203 16.58 1.83 30.51
C LEU A 203 15.12 2.00 30.99
N SER A 204 14.58 1.02 31.73
CA SER A 204 13.25 1.14 32.36
C SER A 204 13.21 2.27 33.40
N GLU A 205 14.26 2.38 34.22
CA GLU A 205 14.41 3.46 35.21
C GLU A 205 14.54 4.82 34.53
N GLU A 206 15.29 4.90 33.43
CA GLU A 206 15.47 6.12 32.65
C GLU A 206 14.17 6.59 31.98
N LEU A 207 13.41 5.68 31.38
CA LEU A 207 12.16 5.99 30.67
C LEU A 207 10.95 6.15 31.61
N GLY A 208 11.05 5.69 32.86
CA GLY A 208 9.93 5.62 33.79
C GLY A 208 8.85 4.60 33.39
N HIS A 209 9.12 3.72 32.42
CA HIS A 209 8.25 2.63 32.01
C HIS A 209 9.06 1.46 31.44
N ILE A 210 8.43 0.28 31.38
CA ILE A 210 9.04 -0.91 30.77
C ILE A 210 9.34 -0.61 29.29
N PRO A 211 10.61 -0.71 28.84
CA PRO A 211 10.97 -0.42 27.46
C PRO A 211 10.33 -1.41 26.48
N ARG A 212 9.97 -0.93 25.30
CA ARG A 212 9.55 -1.72 24.14
C ARG A 212 10.77 -2.26 23.39
N LYS A 213 10.55 -3.23 22.51
CA LYS A 213 11.63 -3.76 21.66
C LYS A 213 12.27 -2.68 20.79
N GLU A 214 11.45 -1.76 20.31
CA GLU A 214 11.84 -0.63 19.48
C GLU A 214 12.63 0.38 20.31
N GLU A 215 12.20 0.69 21.53
CA GLU A 215 12.93 1.58 22.43
C GLU A 215 14.29 0.98 22.85
N MET A 216 14.37 -0.33 23.05
CA MET A 216 15.66 -1.01 23.25
C MET A 216 16.54 -0.99 22.00
N ARG A 217 15.96 -0.94 20.80
CA ARG A 217 16.72 -0.83 19.54
C ARG A 217 17.30 0.57 19.40
N ASP A 218 16.53 1.59 19.77
CA ASP A 218 16.84 2.99 19.52
C ASP A 218 17.66 3.61 20.69
N GLN A 219 17.47 3.14 21.93
CA GLN A 219 18.05 3.75 23.14
C GLN A 219 18.75 2.73 24.06
N GLY A 220 18.59 1.44 23.81
CA GLY A 220 19.23 0.37 24.59
C GLY A 220 20.59 -0.02 24.02
N LYS A 221 21.51 -0.47 24.87
CA LYS A 221 22.81 -1.01 24.40
C LYS A 221 22.67 -2.24 23.49
N TRP A 222 21.56 -2.97 23.61
CA TRP A 222 21.24 -4.11 22.77
C TRP A 222 19.79 -4.07 22.31
N SER A 223 19.57 -4.31 21.02
CA SER A 223 18.21 -4.41 20.48
C SER A 223 17.42 -5.56 21.12
N GLY A 224 16.09 -5.43 21.16
CA GLY A 224 15.21 -6.48 21.70
C GLY A 224 15.36 -7.87 21.05
N SER A 225 15.99 -7.96 19.88
CA SER A 225 16.31 -9.25 19.22
C SER A 225 17.39 -10.05 19.97
N VAL A 226 18.32 -9.38 20.65
CA VAL A 226 19.38 -10.01 21.45
C VAL A 226 18.78 -10.69 22.68
N TYR A 227 17.89 -9.97 23.36
CA TYR A 227 17.09 -10.48 24.47
C TYR A 227 16.23 -11.68 24.05
N GLN A 228 15.52 -11.58 22.93
CA GLN A 228 14.72 -12.69 22.41
C GLN A 228 15.57 -13.94 22.11
N LYS A 229 16.79 -13.76 21.59
CA LYS A 229 17.67 -14.89 21.29
C LYS A 229 18.22 -15.55 22.55
N GLN A 230 18.58 -14.77 23.56
CA GLN A 230 19.16 -15.28 24.80
C GLN A 230 18.11 -15.94 25.70
N PHE A 231 16.96 -15.30 25.87
CA PHE A 231 15.90 -15.77 26.79
C PHE A 231 14.80 -16.58 26.08
N GLY A 232 14.94 -16.83 24.77
CA GLY A 232 13.95 -17.52 23.94
C GLY A 232 12.76 -16.66 23.50
N SER A 233 12.34 -15.70 24.34
CA SER A 233 11.37 -14.67 23.95
C SER A 233 11.61 -13.34 24.66
N TRP A 234 11.06 -12.26 24.11
CA TRP A 234 11.09 -10.95 24.77
C TRP A 234 10.30 -10.94 26.09
N ASN A 235 9.19 -11.67 26.15
CA ASN A 235 8.44 -11.78 27.39
C ASN A 235 9.20 -12.59 28.44
N GLU A 236 9.98 -13.59 28.06
CA GLU A 236 10.88 -14.27 28.99
C GLU A 236 11.97 -13.34 29.50
N ALA A 237 12.54 -12.48 28.63
CA ALA A 237 13.50 -11.47 29.04
C ALA A 237 12.89 -10.45 30.03
N LEU A 238 11.64 -10.02 29.80
CA LEU A 238 10.90 -9.17 30.74
C LEU A 238 10.69 -9.87 32.09
N ARG A 239 10.25 -11.13 32.10
CA ARG A 239 10.07 -11.91 33.34
C ARG A 239 11.37 -12.09 34.10
N ALA A 240 12.44 -12.44 33.40
CA ALA A 240 13.77 -12.58 33.98
C ALA A 240 14.27 -11.26 34.57
N ALA A 241 13.86 -10.12 34.00
CA ALA A 241 14.14 -8.79 34.55
C ALA A 241 13.21 -8.38 35.71
N GLY A 242 12.23 -9.21 36.08
CA GLY A 242 11.24 -8.90 37.11
C GLY A 242 10.14 -7.94 36.64
N PHE A 243 9.98 -7.78 35.32
CA PHE A 243 8.91 -6.98 34.73
C PHE A 243 7.72 -7.86 34.36
N GLU A 244 6.52 -7.29 34.46
CA GLU A 244 5.32 -7.91 33.90
C GLU A 244 5.48 -8.01 32.37
N PRO A 245 5.26 -9.20 31.77
CA PRO A 245 5.30 -9.36 30.33
C PRO A 245 4.37 -8.36 29.65
N ASN A 246 4.69 -7.97 28.42
CA ASN A 246 3.84 -7.05 27.66
C ASN A 246 2.57 -7.79 27.19
N THR A 247 1.62 -7.99 28.11
CA THR A 247 0.33 -8.66 27.91
C THR A 247 -0.75 -7.70 27.41
N ARG A 248 -0.43 -6.40 27.25
CA ARG A 248 -1.35 -5.38 26.72
C ARG A 248 -2.04 -5.78 25.41
N TRP A 249 -1.49 -6.75 24.67
CA TRP A 249 -2.03 -7.23 23.39
C TRP A 249 -2.74 -8.60 23.44
N ARG A 250 -2.94 -9.19 24.62
CA ARG A 250 -3.79 -10.37 24.82
C ARG A 250 -4.65 -10.17 26.06
N ILE A 251 -5.72 -9.39 25.89
CA ILE A 251 -6.81 -9.31 26.85
C ILE A 251 -7.31 -10.76 27.08
N PRO A 252 -7.40 -11.23 28.32
CA PRO A 252 -7.91 -12.56 28.65
C PRO A 252 -9.26 -12.81 27.99
N ARG A 253 -9.46 -14.07 27.57
CA ARG A 253 -10.72 -14.48 26.92
C ARG A 253 -11.94 -14.10 27.77
N GLU A 254 -11.86 -14.30 29.07
CA GLU A 254 -12.96 -14.01 29.99
C GLU A 254 -13.20 -12.51 30.17
N ASP A 255 -12.16 -11.67 30.16
CA ASP A 255 -12.32 -10.22 30.25
C ASP A 255 -13.06 -9.66 29.02
N LEU A 256 -12.77 -10.20 27.83
CA LEU A 256 -13.50 -9.87 26.61
C LEU A 256 -14.98 -10.28 26.70
N LEU A 257 -15.28 -11.47 27.25
CA LEU A 257 -16.66 -11.94 27.41
C LEU A 257 -17.43 -11.14 28.46
N THR A 258 -16.78 -10.78 29.57
CA THR A 258 -17.36 -9.96 30.64
C THR A 258 -17.78 -8.60 30.08
N GLU A 259 -16.89 -7.93 29.34
CA GLU A 259 -17.24 -6.65 28.72
C GLU A 259 -18.40 -6.77 27.73
N LEU A 260 -18.43 -7.81 26.88
CA LEU A 260 -19.55 -8.01 25.94
C LEU A 260 -20.90 -8.13 26.66
N ARG A 261 -20.93 -8.79 27.82
CA ARG A 261 -22.14 -8.96 28.63
C ARG A 261 -22.55 -7.66 29.32
N GLU A 262 -21.58 -6.96 29.93
CA GLU A 262 -21.82 -5.66 30.57
C GLU A 262 -22.37 -4.64 29.57
N LEU A 263 -21.75 -4.53 28.40
CA LEU A 263 -22.19 -3.61 27.36
C LEU A 263 -23.55 -4.01 26.76
N ALA A 264 -23.82 -5.32 26.64
CA ALA A 264 -25.13 -5.79 26.20
C ALA A 264 -26.24 -5.47 27.21
N GLU A 265 -25.95 -5.55 28.50
CA GLU A 265 -26.88 -5.17 29.57
C GLU A 265 -27.16 -3.66 29.56
N GLU A 266 -26.13 -2.84 29.34
CA GLU A 266 -26.25 -1.38 29.22
C GLU A 266 -27.09 -0.97 28.01
N LEU A 267 -26.85 -1.57 26.84
CA LEU A 267 -27.57 -1.25 25.61
C LEU A 267 -28.95 -1.92 25.53
N GLY A 268 -29.23 -2.91 26.37
CA GLY A 268 -30.44 -3.73 26.31
C GLY A 268 -30.51 -4.65 25.08
N HIS A 269 -29.41 -4.78 24.34
CA HIS A 269 -29.26 -5.68 23.19
C HIS A 269 -27.79 -6.06 22.97
N PRO A 270 -27.49 -7.15 22.23
CA PRO A 270 -26.12 -7.53 21.93
C PRO A 270 -25.40 -6.39 21.16
N PRO A 271 -24.18 -5.99 21.56
CA PRO A 271 -23.50 -4.87 20.94
C PRO A 271 -23.07 -5.18 19.51
N THR A 272 -23.24 -4.20 18.63
CA THR A 272 -22.65 -4.17 17.30
C THR A 272 -21.16 -3.84 17.38
N THR A 273 -20.43 -4.07 16.29
CA THR A 273 -19.01 -3.69 16.20
C THR A 273 -18.81 -2.18 16.30
N SER A 274 -19.77 -1.37 15.84
CA SER A 274 -19.73 0.09 15.96
C SER A 274 -19.97 0.54 17.40
N GLU A 275 -20.96 -0.02 18.08
CA GLU A 275 -21.23 0.29 19.49
C GLU A 275 -20.08 -0.16 20.39
N MET A 276 -19.41 -1.27 20.08
CA MET A 276 -18.18 -1.65 20.77
C MET A 276 -17.03 -0.65 20.51
N LEU A 277 -16.92 -0.08 19.31
CA LEU A 277 -15.91 0.95 19.04
C LEU A 277 -16.21 2.28 19.74
N GLU A 278 -17.49 2.60 19.95
CA GLU A 278 -17.94 3.86 20.53
C GLU A 278 -18.03 3.81 22.07
N HIS A 279 -18.49 2.69 22.62
CA HIS A 279 -18.80 2.53 24.05
C HIS A 279 -17.97 1.45 24.75
N GLY A 280 -17.21 0.65 24.00
CA GLY A 280 -16.37 -0.42 24.54
C GLY A 280 -15.10 0.09 25.23
N LYS A 281 -14.71 -0.62 26.29
CA LYS A 281 -13.38 -0.59 26.91
C LYS A 281 -12.31 -1.13 25.96
N PHE A 282 -12.63 -2.10 25.11
CA PHE A 282 -11.71 -2.70 24.14
C PHE A 282 -12.16 -2.51 22.68
N THR A 283 -11.18 -2.37 21.78
CA THR A 283 -11.47 -2.36 20.33
C THR A 283 -11.91 -3.73 19.83
N THR A 284 -12.45 -3.81 18.61
CA THR A 284 -12.94 -5.08 18.02
C THR A 284 -11.82 -6.07 17.63
N GLN A 285 -10.57 -5.63 17.51
CA GLN A 285 -9.44 -6.48 17.10
C GLN A 285 -9.09 -7.60 18.10
N PRO A 286 -9.01 -7.35 19.43
CA PRO A 286 -8.90 -8.39 20.45
C PRO A 286 -9.92 -9.54 20.29
N TYR A 287 -11.18 -9.21 20.04
CA TYR A 287 -12.25 -10.20 19.85
C TYR A 287 -12.05 -11.06 18.60
N GLN A 288 -11.69 -10.43 17.47
CA GLN A 288 -11.36 -11.17 16.25
C GLN A 288 -10.17 -12.12 16.44
N ARG A 289 -9.16 -11.70 17.21
CA ARG A 289 -7.97 -12.51 17.49
C ARG A 289 -8.27 -13.73 18.36
N VAL A 290 -9.11 -13.58 19.38
CA VAL A 290 -9.40 -14.64 20.37
C VAL A 290 -10.51 -15.60 19.89
N PHE A 291 -11.54 -15.07 19.22
CA PHE A 291 -12.73 -15.84 18.84
C PHE A 291 -12.85 -16.06 17.33
N GLY A 292 -11.97 -15.47 16.52
CA GLY A 292 -11.99 -15.52 15.05
C GLY A 292 -12.91 -14.47 14.43
N THR A 293 -14.18 -14.42 14.87
CA THR A 293 -15.18 -13.48 14.34
C THR A 293 -15.96 -12.80 15.47
N TRP A 294 -16.57 -11.64 15.17
CA TRP A 294 -17.45 -10.98 16.13
C TRP A 294 -18.68 -11.82 16.51
N ARG A 295 -19.25 -12.56 15.54
CA ARG A 295 -20.38 -13.46 15.78
C ARG A 295 -20.02 -14.57 16.77
N THR A 296 -18.85 -15.17 16.62
CA THR A 296 -18.38 -16.23 17.52
C THR A 296 -18.02 -15.67 18.90
N ALA A 297 -17.56 -14.42 18.99
CA ALA A 297 -17.39 -13.73 20.27
C ALA A 297 -18.74 -13.51 20.98
N LEU A 298 -19.77 -13.01 20.28
CA LEU A 298 -21.12 -12.84 20.83
C LEU A 298 -21.74 -14.17 21.26
N GLN A 299 -21.64 -15.21 20.42
CA GLN A 299 -22.14 -16.55 20.76
C GLN A 299 -21.42 -17.17 21.96
N ALA A 300 -20.13 -16.87 22.13
CA ALA A 300 -19.36 -17.31 23.28
C ALA A 300 -19.69 -16.51 24.55
N ALA A 301 -20.16 -15.27 24.41
CA ALA A 301 -20.63 -14.44 25.52
C ALA A 301 -22.00 -14.92 26.01
N ASP A 302 -22.94 -15.14 25.08
CA ASP A 302 -24.26 -15.69 25.34
C ASP A 302 -24.81 -16.36 24.06
N PRO A 303 -25.18 -17.65 24.08
CA PRO A 303 -25.77 -18.34 22.95
C PRO A 303 -27.04 -17.67 22.38
N ASP A 304 -27.83 -17.01 23.23
CA ASP A 304 -29.13 -16.41 22.88
C ASP A 304 -28.98 -15.05 22.20
N TYR A 305 -27.79 -14.43 22.24
CA TYR A 305 -27.52 -13.19 21.51
C TYR A 305 -27.79 -13.34 20.01
N LEU A 306 -27.64 -14.53 19.46
CA LEU A 306 -27.88 -14.78 18.04
C LEU A 306 -29.35 -14.84 17.64
N GLU A 307 -30.30 -14.88 18.60
CA GLU A 307 -31.73 -14.85 18.33
C GLU A 307 -32.22 -13.42 17.99
N ASN A 308 -31.57 -12.41 18.57
CA ASN A 308 -31.85 -10.98 18.32
C ASN A 308 -30.77 -10.26 17.49
N TYR A 309 -29.63 -10.91 17.23
CA TYR A 309 -28.52 -10.34 16.46
C TYR A 309 -28.83 -10.28 14.95
N ARG A 310 -29.46 -9.18 14.52
CA ARG A 310 -29.41 -8.77 13.11
C ARG A 310 -28.00 -8.30 12.82
N GLN A 311 -27.23 -9.11 12.10
CA GLN A 311 -25.93 -8.71 11.56
C GLN A 311 -26.08 -7.39 10.77
N SER A 312 -25.66 -6.27 11.37
CA SER A 312 -25.22 -5.07 10.66
C SER A 312 -23.76 -5.22 10.20
N ASN A 313 -23.27 -6.45 10.01
CA ASN A 313 -21.87 -6.71 9.69
C ASN A 313 -21.58 -6.60 8.19
N THR A 314 -22.04 -5.49 7.65
CA THR A 314 -21.71 -5.01 6.32
C THR A 314 -21.65 -3.53 6.55
N GLY A 315 -20.46 -2.91 6.49
CA GLY A 315 -20.40 -1.46 6.36
C GLY A 315 -21.46 -1.09 5.34
N THR A 316 -22.44 -0.27 5.75
CA THR A 316 -23.60 0.03 4.92
C THR A 316 -23.04 0.60 3.64
N VAL A 317 -22.95 -0.23 2.60
CA VAL A 317 -22.55 0.27 1.28
C VAL A 317 -23.62 1.33 1.01
N PRO A 318 -23.24 2.60 0.87
CA PRO A 318 -24.23 3.65 0.67
C PRO A 318 -24.98 3.32 -0.61
N PHE A 319 -26.20 3.83 -0.73
CA PHE A 319 -26.82 3.88 -2.05
C PHE A 319 -26.23 5.08 -2.80
N GLY A 320 -26.37 5.07 -4.13
CA GLY A 320 -26.02 6.22 -4.91
C GLY A 320 -26.87 7.44 -4.54
N SER A 321 -26.37 8.62 -4.90
CA SER A 321 -26.96 9.91 -4.50
C SER A 321 -28.42 10.11 -4.95
N ASN A 322 -28.83 9.45 -6.05
CA ASN A 322 -30.17 9.55 -6.66
C ASN A 322 -31.03 8.29 -6.47
N TRP A 323 -30.75 7.49 -5.43
CA TRP A 323 -31.43 6.21 -5.24
C TRP A 323 -32.96 6.29 -5.06
N PRO A 324 -33.55 7.26 -4.35
CA PRO A 324 -35.00 7.37 -4.25
C PRO A 324 -35.70 7.50 -5.61
N GLU A 325 -35.14 8.33 -6.51
CA GLU A 325 -35.65 8.56 -7.85
C GLU A 325 -35.49 7.32 -8.72
N ILE A 326 -34.28 6.75 -8.78
CA ILE A 326 -33.97 5.53 -9.54
C ILE A 326 -34.86 4.38 -9.06
N ARG A 327 -35.03 4.22 -7.75
CA ARG A 327 -35.87 3.16 -7.19
C ARG A 327 -37.32 3.28 -7.69
N GLU A 328 -37.86 4.49 -7.70
CA GLU A 328 -39.23 4.72 -8.18
C GLU A 328 -39.33 4.44 -9.69
N GLU A 329 -38.37 4.92 -10.50
CA GLU A 329 -38.30 4.64 -11.93
C GLU A 329 -38.29 3.13 -12.24
N ILE A 330 -37.53 2.34 -11.47
CA ILE A 330 -37.44 0.89 -11.65
C ILE A 330 -38.74 0.19 -11.26
N ILE A 331 -39.39 0.62 -10.18
CA ILE A 331 -40.70 0.08 -9.78
C ILE A 331 -41.76 0.40 -10.84
N THR A 332 -41.77 1.63 -11.38
CA THR A 332 -42.67 2.02 -12.48
C THR A 332 -42.37 1.23 -13.76
N ARG A 333 -41.09 1.09 -14.15
CA ARG A 333 -40.65 0.29 -15.31
C ARG A 333 -41.14 -1.15 -15.22
N ASP A 334 -41.08 -1.73 -14.02
CA ASP A 334 -41.47 -3.12 -13.77
C ASP A 334 -42.97 -3.28 -13.49
N ASN A 335 -43.79 -2.31 -13.96
CA ASN A 335 -45.24 -2.30 -13.86
C ASN A 335 -45.74 -2.45 -12.42
N GLU A 336 -45.03 -1.83 -11.48
CA GLU A 336 -45.31 -1.86 -10.03
C GLU A 336 -45.53 -3.27 -9.48
N SER A 337 -44.81 -4.25 -10.02
CA SER A 337 -45.02 -5.66 -9.71
C SER A 337 -43.70 -6.42 -9.61
N CYS A 338 -43.71 -7.50 -8.82
CA CYS A 338 -42.59 -8.42 -8.76
C CYS A 338 -42.42 -9.12 -10.11
N LEU A 339 -41.29 -8.90 -10.79
CA LEU A 339 -40.99 -9.52 -12.10
C LEU A 339 -40.98 -11.06 -12.08
N ARG A 340 -40.82 -11.67 -10.90
CA ARG A 340 -40.77 -13.15 -10.78
C ARG A 340 -42.13 -13.80 -10.53
N CYS A 341 -43.00 -13.17 -9.74
CA CYS A 341 -44.24 -13.81 -9.29
C CYS A 341 -45.50 -12.97 -9.54
N GLY A 342 -45.37 -11.78 -10.15
CA GLY A 342 -46.47 -10.88 -10.47
C GLY A 342 -47.14 -10.21 -9.26
N MET A 343 -46.57 -10.29 -8.05
CA MET A 343 -47.15 -9.64 -6.87
C MET A 343 -47.08 -8.12 -7.03
N GLY A 344 -48.24 -7.46 -7.08
CA GLY A 344 -48.36 -6.01 -7.17
C GLY A 344 -47.92 -5.27 -5.90
N ARG A 345 -47.55 -4.00 -6.06
CA ARG A 345 -47.02 -3.10 -5.02
C ARG A 345 -47.95 -2.94 -3.82
N GLU A 346 -49.23 -2.71 -4.08
CA GLU A 346 -50.26 -2.55 -3.03
C GLU A 346 -50.42 -3.83 -2.22
N ALA A 347 -50.65 -4.97 -2.88
CA ALA A 347 -50.74 -6.28 -2.25
C ALA A 347 -49.47 -6.65 -1.45
N HIS A 348 -48.30 -6.22 -1.91
CA HIS A 348 -47.05 -6.38 -1.15
C HIS A 348 -47.02 -5.54 0.12
N ARG A 349 -47.43 -4.26 0.04
CA ARG A 349 -47.51 -3.35 1.20
C ARG A 349 -48.48 -3.89 2.26
N GLU A 350 -49.66 -4.33 1.84
CA GLU A 350 -50.65 -4.94 2.75
C GLU A 350 -50.10 -6.19 3.43
N LYS A 351 -49.43 -7.07 2.68
CA LYS A 351 -48.93 -8.35 3.19
C LYS A 351 -47.70 -8.24 4.09
N PHE A 352 -46.80 -7.29 3.80
CA PHE A 352 -45.47 -7.22 4.45
C PHE A 352 -45.22 -5.93 5.22
N GLY A 353 -46.16 -4.98 5.21
CA GLY A 353 -46.00 -3.66 5.83
C GLY A 353 -44.87 -2.82 5.24
N ARG A 354 -44.42 -3.15 4.02
CA ARG A 354 -43.27 -2.54 3.34
C ARG A 354 -43.49 -2.47 1.83
N ASP A 355 -42.92 -1.46 1.21
CA ASP A 355 -42.97 -1.29 -0.23
C ASP A 355 -42.13 -2.35 -0.98
N LEU A 356 -42.35 -2.50 -2.29
CA LEU A 356 -41.56 -3.43 -3.12
C LEU A 356 -40.07 -3.05 -3.09
N PRO A 357 -39.17 -4.00 -2.77
CA PRO A 357 -37.73 -3.74 -2.88
C PRO A 357 -37.23 -3.86 -4.32
N VAL A 358 -36.16 -3.13 -4.60
CA VAL A 358 -35.37 -3.24 -5.84
C VAL A 358 -34.09 -3.99 -5.53
N HIS A 359 -33.78 -4.98 -6.37
CA HIS A 359 -32.68 -5.91 -6.23
C HIS A 359 -31.55 -5.60 -7.21
N HIS A 360 -30.31 -5.58 -6.72
CA HIS A 360 -29.11 -5.49 -7.55
C HIS A 360 -28.66 -6.86 -8.06
N ARG A 361 -28.62 -7.05 -9.39
CA ARG A 361 -28.14 -8.29 -10.04
C ARG A 361 -26.66 -8.57 -9.73
N VAL A 362 -25.85 -7.51 -9.78
CA VAL A 362 -24.46 -7.47 -9.34
C VAL A 362 -24.42 -6.70 -8.01
N PRO A 363 -23.99 -7.32 -6.91
CA PRO A 363 -24.03 -6.68 -5.59
C PRO A 363 -23.22 -5.39 -5.52
N ARG A 364 -23.77 -4.34 -4.88
CA ARG A 364 -23.13 -3.02 -4.72
C ARG A 364 -21.70 -3.06 -4.16
N ARG A 365 -21.38 -4.05 -3.31
CA ARG A 365 -20.01 -4.25 -2.78
C ARG A 365 -18.94 -4.47 -3.85
N ARG A 366 -19.31 -5.02 -5.01
CA ARG A 366 -18.35 -5.21 -6.12
C ARG A 366 -17.93 -3.88 -6.75
N PHE A 367 -18.77 -2.86 -6.66
CA PHE A 367 -18.50 -1.52 -7.17
C PHE A 367 -17.83 -0.66 -6.09
N TYR A 368 -18.31 -0.75 -4.83
CA TYR A 368 -17.73 -0.01 -3.70
C TYR A 368 -16.27 -0.36 -3.39
N ASN A 369 -15.86 -1.62 -3.62
CA ASN A 369 -14.50 -2.08 -3.35
C ASN A 369 -13.55 -1.93 -4.56
N ASP A 370 -14.03 -1.40 -5.68
CA ASP A 370 -13.25 -1.22 -6.92
C ASP A 370 -12.74 0.23 -7.00
N PRO A 371 -11.42 0.48 -7.07
CA PRO A 371 -10.84 1.82 -7.02
C PRO A 371 -11.19 2.69 -8.25
N ASP A 372 -11.65 2.09 -9.35
CA ASP A 372 -11.99 2.78 -10.59
C ASP A 372 -13.51 2.95 -10.78
N ARG A 373 -14.33 2.60 -9.77
CA ARG A 373 -15.80 2.64 -9.84
C ARG A 373 -16.42 3.36 -8.65
N SER A 374 -17.60 3.93 -8.89
CA SER A 374 -18.44 4.54 -7.89
C SER A 374 -19.58 3.60 -7.47
N VAL A 375 -20.20 3.89 -6.33
CA VAL A 375 -21.44 3.21 -5.91
C VAL A 375 -22.58 3.51 -6.88
N ASP A 376 -22.61 4.68 -7.50
CA ASP A 376 -23.62 5.08 -8.49
C ASP A 376 -23.61 4.14 -9.70
N ASP A 377 -22.45 3.55 -10.05
CA ASP A 377 -22.33 2.56 -11.14
C ASP A 377 -23.10 1.26 -10.85
N ALA A 378 -23.42 1.00 -9.58
CA ALA A 378 -24.24 -0.14 -9.19
C ALA A 378 -25.74 0.13 -9.41
N ASP A 379 -26.17 1.39 -9.42
CA ASP A 379 -27.58 1.81 -9.47
C ASP A 379 -28.08 2.04 -10.92
N VAL A 380 -27.36 1.50 -11.92
CA VAL A 380 -27.79 1.54 -13.33
C VAL A 380 -29.02 0.64 -13.57
N PRO A 381 -30.01 1.06 -14.39
CA PRO A 381 -31.24 0.29 -14.60
C PRO A 381 -31.06 -1.16 -15.05
N SER A 382 -30.01 -1.46 -15.81
CA SER A 382 -29.68 -2.82 -16.27
C SER A 382 -29.27 -3.75 -15.12
N ASN A 383 -28.83 -3.20 -13.98
CA ASN A 383 -28.44 -3.93 -12.79
C ASN A 383 -29.59 -4.07 -11.77
N LEU A 384 -30.77 -3.48 -12.03
CA LEU A 384 -31.85 -3.37 -11.04
C LEU A 384 -33.12 -4.13 -11.44
N LEU A 385 -33.76 -4.76 -10.46
CA LEU A 385 -35.00 -5.54 -10.63
C LEU A 385 -35.99 -5.35 -9.48
N THR A 386 -37.26 -5.12 -9.78
CA THR A 386 -38.33 -5.10 -8.78
C THR A 386 -38.73 -6.52 -8.40
N LEU A 387 -38.54 -6.90 -7.13
CA LEU A 387 -38.85 -8.23 -6.61
C LEU A 387 -39.56 -8.15 -5.27
N CYS A 388 -40.55 -8.99 -5.00
CA CYS A 388 -41.13 -9.09 -3.66
C CYS A 388 -40.14 -9.69 -2.65
N ILE A 389 -40.32 -9.42 -1.35
CA ILE A 389 -39.43 -9.91 -0.28
C ILE A 389 -39.13 -11.43 -0.39
N PRO A 390 -40.10 -12.32 -0.62
CA PRO A 390 -39.81 -13.75 -0.81
C PRO A 390 -38.95 -14.06 -2.03
N CYS A 391 -39.21 -13.40 -3.18
CA CYS A 391 -38.46 -13.63 -4.41
C CYS A 391 -37.05 -13.06 -4.33
N HIS A 392 -36.89 -11.89 -3.70
CA HIS A 392 -35.61 -11.26 -3.41
C HIS A 392 -34.70 -12.19 -2.60
N ARG A 393 -35.20 -12.65 -1.44
CA ARG A 393 -34.45 -13.58 -0.55
C ARG A 393 -34.06 -14.87 -1.26
N ARG A 394 -34.91 -15.34 -2.19
CA ARG A 394 -34.67 -16.58 -2.94
C ARG A 394 -33.56 -16.40 -3.98
N ILE A 395 -33.46 -15.23 -4.61
CA ILE A 395 -32.41 -14.91 -5.58
C ILE A 395 -31.07 -14.64 -4.89
N GLU A 396 -31.07 -13.96 -3.74
CA GLU A 396 -29.84 -13.73 -2.96
C GLU A 396 -29.13 -15.01 -2.52
N ARG A 397 -29.88 -16.12 -2.39
CA ARG A 397 -29.35 -17.42 -1.99
C ARG A 397 -28.86 -18.28 -3.16
N MET A 398 -28.98 -17.80 -4.41
CA MET A 398 -28.51 -18.54 -5.58
C MET A 398 -27.00 -18.31 -5.79
N PRO A 399 -26.22 -19.37 -6.06
CA PRO A 399 -24.78 -19.26 -6.28
C PRO A 399 -24.41 -18.48 -7.55
N VAL A 400 -25.31 -18.40 -8.52
CA VAL A 400 -25.23 -17.57 -9.72
C VAL A 400 -26.60 -16.94 -9.94
N GLN A 401 -26.65 -15.61 -10.08
CA GLN A 401 -27.91 -14.92 -10.33
C GLN A 401 -28.34 -15.06 -11.80
N PRO A 402 -29.60 -15.41 -12.07
CA PRO A 402 -30.08 -15.58 -13.44
C PRO A 402 -30.14 -14.26 -14.19
N VAL A 403 -29.69 -14.27 -15.45
CA VAL A 403 -29.96 -13.17 -16.38
C VAL A 403 -31.40 -13.32 -16.83
N VAL A 404 -32.30 -12.53 -16.23
CA VAL A 404 -33.65 -12.35 -16.77
C VAL A 404 -33.52 -11.40 -17.96
N GLU A 405 -33.83 -11.89 -19.16
CA GLU A 405 -33.96 -11.10 -20.40
C GLU A 405 -35.10 -10.08 -20.29
#